data_AF-A0A6C0UGU7-F1
#
_entry.id   AF-A0A6C0UGU7-F1
#
_cell.length_a   1.000
_cell.length_b   1.000
_cell.length_c   1.000
_cell.angle_alpha   90.00
_cell.angle_beta   90.00
_cell.angle_gamma   90.00
#
_symmetry.space_group_name_H-M   'P 1'
#
loop_
_entity.id
_entity.type
_entity.pdbx_description
1 polymer ?
#
loop_
_entity_poly.entity_id
_entity_poly.type
_entity_poly.pdbx_seq_one_letter_code
_entity_poly.pdbx_strand_id
1 'polypeptide(L)'
;MRRFSRAVAVAVVAILIVSGVGPVAAQSDAQPASNGDRRCFPSGGHELGIGTNGPGIAVTIHTSLFTNLGGAGALGIEARGSALNSTIIGLQTGVVFDGVGSADSFLSNPFSRFGILYDYSFQLPMFSGMVDDPGYESDESPVKGVDSRSC
;
A
#
# COMPACT_ATOMS: atom_id res chain seq x y z
N MET A 1 69.22 -22.43 -22.66
CA MET A 1 70.09 -21.29 -22.32
C MET A 1 69.20 -20.09 -21.97
N ARG A 2 69.42 -19.52 -20.77
CA ARG A 2 68.74 -18.35 -20.18
C ARG A 2 68.72 -17.15 -21.13
N ARG A 3 67.68 -16.30 -21.08
CA ARG A 3 67.78 -14.88 -20.67
C ARG A 3 66.45 -14.35 -20.12
N PHE A 4 66.52 -13.89 -18.87
CA PHE A 4 65.56 -13.05 -18.15
C PHE A 4 65.62 -11.61 -18.68
N SER A 5 64.51 -10.86 -18.57
CA SER A 5 64.43 -9.44 -18.19
C SER A 5 62.96 -8.99 -18.24
N ARG A 6 62.23 -8.95 -17.11
CA ARG A 6 62.02 -7.76 -16.24
C ARG A 6 61.47 -6.54 -16.99
N ALA A 7 60.17 -6.27 -16.82
CA ALA A 7 59.64 -4.92 -16.71
C ALA A 7 58.29 -4.97 -15.95
N VAL A 8 58.37 -4.56 -14.69
CA VAL A 8 57.25 -4.25 -13.80
C VAL A 8 56.62 -2.96 -14.34
N ALA A 9 55.35 -2.99 -14.72
CA ALA A 9 54.54 -1.78 -14.95
C ALA A 9 53.33 -1.87 -14.04
N VAL A 10 53.46 -1.22 -12.89
CA VAL A 10 52.42 -1.03 -11.89
C VAL A 10 51.36 -0.08 -12.48
N ALA A 11 50.20 -0.59 -12.86
CA ALA A 11 49.03 0.24 -13.15
C ALA A 11 48.23 0.40 -11.86
N VAL A 12 48.46 1.52 -11.17
CA VAL A 12 47.65 1.97 -10.03
C VAL A 12 46.29 2.39 -10.58
N VAL A 13 45.29 1.52 -10.50
CA VAL A 13 43.89 1.87 -10.75
C VAL A 13 43.35 2.51 -9.48
N ALA A 14 43.20 3.83 -9.49
CA ALA A 14 42.51 4.58 -8.45
C ALA A 14 41.00 4.30 -8.53
N ILE A 15 40.51 3.40 -7.67
CA ILE A 15 39.08 3.16 -7.48
C ILE A 15 38.53 4.28 -6.60
N LEU A 16 37.82 5.23 -7.21
CA LEU A 16 36.97 6.18 -6.50
C LEU A 16 35.72 5.43 -5.99
N ILE A 17 35.75 5.02 -4.72
CA ILE A 17 34.56 4.51 -4.03
C ILE A 17 33.73 5.72 -3.61
N VAL A 18 32.73 6.09 -4.42
CA VAL A 18 31.66 6.99 -4.00
C VAL A 18 30.76 6.21 -3.05
N SER A 19 30.87 6.49 -1.75
CA SER A 19 29.92 6.04 -0.72
C SER A 19 28.63 6.84 -0.86
N GLY A 20 27.88 6.58 -1.93
CA GLY A 20 26.46 6.91 -2.00
C GLY A 20 25.69 5.87 -1.22
N VAL A 21 25.34 6.16 0.02
CA VAL A 21 24.25 5.44 0.71
C VAL A 21 22.96 5.78 -0.02
N GLY A 22 22.69 5.05 -1.10
CA GLY A 22 21.39 5.08 -1.76
C GLY A 22 20.30 4.68 -0.75
N PRO A 23 19.07 5.20 -0.89
CA PRO A 23 17.97 4.75 -0.05
C PRO A 23 17.88 3.22 -0.16
N VAL A 24 17.86 2.54 0.99
CA VAL A 24 17.58 1.11 1.05
C VAL A 24 16.15 0.95 0.56
N ALA A 25 15.98 0.58 -0.70
CA ALA A 25 14.70 0.13 -1.20
C ALA A 25 14.34 -1.11 -0.38
N ALA A 26 13.37 -0.96 0.52
CA ALA A 26 12.66 -2.10 1.07
C ALA A 26 11.95 -2.76 -0.12
N GLN A 27 12.61 -3.73 -0.74
CA GLN A 27 11.99 -4.64 -1.69
C GLN A 27 11.17 -5.62 -0.84
N SER A 28 10.00 -5.18 -0.41
CA SER A 28 8.91 -6.12 -0.15
C SER A 28 8.57 -6.71 -1.51
N ASP A 29 8.66 -8.03 -1.65
CA ASP A 29 8.08 -8.72 -2.79
C ASP A 29 6.68 -8.16 -2.98
N ALA A 30 6.47 -7.48 -4.12
CA ALA A 30 5.15 -7.04 -4.53
C ALA A 30 4.33 -8.31 -4.79
N GLN A 31 3.79 -8.87 -3.71
CA GLN A 31 2.65 -9.76 -3.78
C GLN A 31 1.62 -8.96 -4.61
N PRO A 32 1.18 -9.46 -5.76
CA PRO A 32 0.21 -8.72 -6.57
C PRO A 32 -0.92 -8.37 -5.62
N ALA A 33 -1.19 -7.06 -5.48
CA ALA A 33 -2.27 -6.55 -4.66
C ALA A 33 -3.44 -7.51 -4.90
N SER A 34 -3.82 -8.25 -3.85
CA SER A 34 -4.99 -9.12 -3.92
C SER A 34 -6.07 -8.28 -4.57
N ASN A 35 -6.83 -8.85 -5.52
CA ASN A 35 -7.88 -8.13 -6.23
C ASN A 35 -9.02 -7.75 -5.24
N GLY A 36 -8.70 -6.97 -4.20
CA GLY A 36 -9.61 -6.06 -3.54
C GLY A 36 -10.21 -5.24 -4.65
N ASP A 37 -11.52 -5.13 -4.58
CA ASP A 37 -12.32 -4.60 -5.65
C ASP A 37 -11.68 -3.31 -6.17
N ARG A 38 -11.25 -3.30 -7.45
CA ARG A 38 -10.64 -2.11 -8.09
C ARG A 38 -11.59 -0.89 -8.04
N ARG A 39 -12.84 -1.10 -7.62
CA ARG A 39 -13.86 -0.10 -7.31
C ARG A 39 -13.51 0.77 -6.09
N CYS A 40 -12.65 0.31 -5.18
CA CYS A 40 -12.39 0.93 -3.87
C CYS A 40 -11.27 1.95 -3.89
N PHE A 41 -10.09 1.50 -4.28
CA PHE A 41 -8.93 2.36 -4.48
C PHE A 41 -8.35 2.13 -5.87
N PRO A 42 -8.23 3.18 -6.71
CA PRO A 42 -7.57 3.08 -8.00
C PRO A 42 -6.13 2.61 -7.85
N SER A 43 -5.60 1.90 -8.85
CA SER A 43 -4.19 1.51 -8.89
C SER A 43 -3.23 2.69 -8.78
N GLY A 44 -2.09 2.51 -8.12
CA GLY A 44 -1.05 3.54 -7.99
C GLY A 44 -0.64 3.88 -6.56
N GLY A 45 -1.01 3.05 -5.58
CA GLY A 45 -0.57 3.24 -4.19
C GLY A 45 0.91 2.89 -3.96
N HIS A 46 1.45 3.39 -2.85
CA HIS A 46 2.82 3.14 -2.40
C HIS A 46 2.85 2.18 -1.21
N GLU A 47 3.66 1.12 -1.31
CA GLU A 47 3.75 0.10 -0.27
C GLU A 47 4.76 0.48 0.83
N LEU A 48 4.37 0.21 2.06
CA LEU A 48 5.18 0.30 3.27
C LEU A 48 5.02 -1.00 4.06
N GLY A 49 6.11 -1.77 4.17
CA GLY A 49 6.16 -2.96 5.01
C GLY A 49 6.63 -2.63 6.43
N ILE A 50 5.94 -3.19 7.43
CA ILE A 50 6.31 -3.10 8.85
C ILE A 50 6.45 -4.52 9.39
N GLY A 51 7.59 -4.83 10.00
CA GLY A 51 7.91 -6.18 10.50
C GLY A 51 8.44 -7.08 9.38
N THR A 52 9.72 -7.43 9.46
CA THR A 52 10.43 -8.17 8.39
C THR A 52 10.68 -9.64 8.72
N ASN A 53 10.48 -10.07 9.97
CA ASN A 53 10.72 -11.44 10.42
C ASN A 53 9.60 -11.90 11.36
N GLY A 54 8.60 -12.61 10.83
CA GLY A 54 7.44 -13.09 11.59
C GLY A 54 6.17 -12.28 11.29
N PRO A 55 5.37 -11.89 12.30
CA PRO A 55 4.21 -11.05 12.09
C PRO A 55 4.59 -9.72 11.43
N GLY A 56 3.78 -9.30 10.47
CA GLY A 56 4.02 -8.09 9.69
C GLY A 56 2.74 -7.37 9.31
N ILE A 57 2.88 -6.13 8.89
CA ILE A 57 1.79 -5.31 8.36
C ILE A 57 2.27 -4.74 7.03
N ALA A 58 1.56 -5.07 5.96
CA ALA A 58 1.73 -4.42 4.67
C ALA A 58 0.70 -3.29 4.55
N VAL A 59 1.17 -2.07 4.31
CA VAL A 59 0.31 -0.90 4.11
C VAL A 59 0.52 -0.36 2.71
N THR A 60 -0.55 -0.18 1.94
CA THR A 60 -0.55 0.53 0.67
C THR A 60 -1.22 1.88 0.87
N ILE A 61 -0.51 2.97 0.62
CA ILE A 61 -1.05 4.33 0.67
C ILE A 61 -1.50 4.75 -0.72
N HIS A 62 -2.78 5.09 -0.87
CA HIS A 62 -3.36 5.57 -2.12
C HIS A 62 -3.44 7.09 -2.12
N THR A 63 -2.90 7.73 -3.15
CA THR A 63 -2.78 9.20 -3.30
C THR A 63 -3.31 9.71 -4.64
N SER A 64 -4.06 8.88 -5.36
CA SER A 64 -4.54 9.17 -6.72
C SER A 64 -5.42 10.42 -6.79
N LEU A 65 -6.04 10.84 -5.68
CA LEU A 65 -6.73 12.12 -5.56
C LEU A 65 -5.85 13.33 -5.96
N PHE A 66 -4.56 13.30 -5.62
CA PHE A 66 -3.65 14.41 -5.88
C PHE A 66 -3.05 14.39 -7.28
N THR A 67 -3.08 13.24 -7.95
CA THR A 67 -2.50 13.06 -9.29
C THR A 67 -3.55 13.08 -10.40
N ASN A 68 -4.83 12.88 -10.05
CA ASN A 68 -5.97 12.95 -10.99
C ASN A 68 -6.93 14.10 -10.63
N LEU A 69 -6.39 15.33 -10.54
CA LEU A 69 -7.18 16.50 -10.17
C LEU A 69 -8.35 16.73 -11.14
N GLY A 70 -9.57 16.72 -10.61
CA GLY A 70 -10.81 16.89 -11.37
C GLY A 70 -11.46 15.58 -11.83
N GLY A 71 -10.70 14.49 -11.89
CA GLY A 71 -11.20 13.15 -12.18
C GLY A 71 -11.47 12.34 -10.91
N ALA A 72 -11.91 11.10 -11.09
CA ALA A 72 -12.09 10.17 -9.97
C ALA A 72 -10.72 9.83 -9.33
N GLY A 73 -10.67 9.80 -8.01
CA GLY A 73 -9.44 9.53 -7.27
C GLY A 73 -9.72 9.18 -5.82
N ALA A 74 -8.69 8.77 -5.09
CA ALA A 74 -8.83 8.41 -3.70
C ALA A 74 -7.60 8.81 -2.87
N LEU A 75 -7.85 9.07 -1.59
CA LEU A 75 -6.85 9.25 -0.56
C LEU A 75 -7.15 8.29 0.58
N GLY A 76 -6.31 7.28 0.77
CA GLY A 76 -6.60 6.26 1.77
C GLY A 76 -5.47 5.28 1.97
N ILE A 77 -5.76 4.25 2.77
CA ILE A 77 -4.84 3.17 3.07
C ILE A 77 -5.55 1.82 2.90
N GLU A 78 -4.79 0.84 2.41
CA GLU A 78 -5.07 -0.58 2.60
C GLU A 78 -4.01 -1.16 3.52
N ALA A 79 -4.39 -1.68 4.68
CA ALA A 79 -3.50 -2.35 5.61
C ALA A 79 -3.86 -3.82 5.74
N ARG A 80 -2.88 -4.71 5.64
CA ARG A 80 -3.02 -6.15 5.84
C ARG A 80 -2.00 -6.61 6.87
N GLY A 81 -2.47 -6.97 8.04
CA GLY A 81 -1.65 -7.57 9.08
C GLY A 81 -1.68 -9.08 8.99
N SER A 82 -0.51 -9.71 9.01
CA SER A 82 -0.33 -11.14 8.87
C SER A 82 0.49 -11.73 10.01
N ALA A 83 0.18 -12.97 10.37
CA ALA A 83 0.95 -13.80 11.30
C ALA A 83 0.73 -15.27 10.94
N LEU A 84 1.72 -16.13 11.23
CA LEU A 84 1.60 -17.57 10.98
C LEU A 84 1.18 -17.91 9.54
N ASN A 85 1.72 -17.18 8.56
CA ASN A 85 1.39 -17.30 7.12
C ASN A 85 -0.10 -17.07 6.79
N SER A 86 -0.84 -16.37 7.65
CA SER A 86 -2.25 -16.04 7.46
C SER A 86 -2.50 -14.55 7.64
N THR A 87 -3.46 -13.99 6.91
CA THR A 87 -3.98 -12.65 7.20
C THR A 87 -4.83 -12.70 8.46
N ILE A 88 -4.51 -11.83 9.42
CA ILE A 88 -5.22 -11.72 10.69
C ILE A 88 -6.13 -10.50 10.70
N ILE A 89 -5.71 -9.41 10.06
CA ILE A 89 -6.44 -8.14 10.03
C ILE A 89 -6.33 -7.54 8.64
N GLY A 90 -7.46 -7.10 8.09
CA GLY A 90 -7.55 -6.29 6.89
C GLY A 90 -8.28 -4.99 7.21
N LEU A 91 -7.76 -3.88 6.72
CA LEU A 91 -8.41 -2.58 6.83
C LEU A 91 -8.24 -1.83 5.51
N GLN A 92 -9.34 -1.43 4.91
CA GLN A 92 -9.38 -0.48 3.82
C GLN A 92 -10.12 0.75 4.31
N THR A 93 -9.46 1.90 4.34
CA THR A 93 -10.12 3.13 4.76
C THR A 93 -9.55 4.37 4.12
N GLY A 94 -10.41 5.33 3.82
CA GLY A 94 -10.01 6.58 3.22
C GLY A 94 -11.18 7.38 2.69
N VAL A 95 -10.86 8.31 1.80
CA VAL A 95 -11.81 9.16 1.10
C VAL A 95 -11.72 8.85 -0.39
N VAL A 96 -12.87 8.57 -1.00
CA VAL A 96 -13.03 8.47 -2.45
C VAL A 96 -13.62 9.77 -2.99
N PHE A 97 -13.21 10.14 -4.20
CA PHE A 97 -13.68 11.30 -4.93
C PHE A 97 -14.14 10.88 -6.32
N ASP A 98 -15.36 11.24 -6.68
CA ASP A 98 -15.97 10.87 -7.97
C ASP A 98 -15.59 11.82 -9.12
N GLY A 99 -14.66 12.75 -8.90
CA GLY A 99 -14.38 13.84 -9.83
C GLY A 99 -15.36 15.01 -9.70
N VAL A 100 -15.08 16.12 -10.37
CA VAL A 100 -15.91 17.34 -10.25
C VAL A 100 -17.28 17.21 -10.93
N GLY A 101 -17.42 16.36 -11.94
CA GLY A 101 -18.67 16.25 -12.71
C GLY A 101 -19.03 17.57 -13.40
N SER A 102 -20.33 17.87 -13.51
CA SER A 102 -20.82 19.16 -14.04
C SER A 102 -20.62 20.30 -13.05
N ALA A 103 -20.31 21.50 -13.54
CA ALA A 103 -20.12 22.69 -12.71
C ALA A 103 -21.30 22.98 -11.78
N ASP A 104 -22.55 22.92 -12.27
CA ASP A 104 -23.74 23.21 -11.47
C ASP A 104 -23.90 22.24 -10.29
N SER A 105 -23.74 20.93 -10.54
CA SER A 105 -23.79 19.92 -9.48
C SER A 105 -22.69 20.13 -8.45
N PHE A 106 -21.46 20.42 -8.89
CA PHE A 106 -20.34 20.63 -7.98
C PHE A 106 -20.50 21.89 -7.12
N LEU A 107 -20.94 23.00 -7.73
CA LEU A 107 -21.11 24.27 -7.02
C LEU A 107 -22.29 24.23 -6.05
N SER A 108 -23.35 23.46 -6.36
CA SER A 108 -24.49 23.29 -5.46
C SER A 108 -24.16 22.44 -4.22
N ASN A 109 -23.37 21.37 -4.39
CA ASN A 109 -22.91 20.53 -3.28
C ASN A 109 -21.60 19.80 -3.63
N PRO A 110 -20.42 20.39 -3.36
CA PRO A 110 -19.14 19.78 -3.70
C PRO A 110 -18.84 18.55 -2.86
N PHE A 111 -19.40 18.48 -1.63
CA PHE A 111 -19.18 17.37 -0.70
C PHE A 111 -19.87 16.08 -1.14
N SER A 112 -20.94 16.16 -1.94
CA SER A 112 -21.61 14.98 -2.52
C SER A 112 -20.71 14.12 -3.40
N ARG A 113 -19.58 14.67 -3.84
CA ARG A 113 -18.58 13.99 -4.67
C ARG A 113 -17.57 13.18 -3.86
N PHE A 114 -17.60 13.32 -2.53
CA PHE A 114 -16.72 12.62 -1.61
C PHE A 114 -17.50 11.57 -0.83
N GLY A 115 -16.86 10.44 -0.56
CA GLY A 115 -17.39 9.41 0.33
C GLY A 115 -16.30 8.86 1.22
N ILE A 116 -16.66 8.43 2.43
CA ILE A 116 -15.77 7.67 3.29
C ILE A 116 -15.84 6.20 2.92
N LEU A 117 -14.69 5.61 2.70
CA LEU A 117 -14.54 4.17 2.50
C LEU A 117 -14.08 3.55 3.82
N TYR A 118 -14.74 2.48 4.21
CA TYR A 118 -14.37 1.68 5.37
C TYR A 118 -14.76 0.23 5.14
N ASP A 119 -13.79 -0.66 5.24
CA ASP A 119 -13.96 -2.10 5.20
C ASP A 119 -12.91 -2.70 6.15
N TYR A 120 -13.40 -3.38 7.19
CA TYR A 120 -12.59 -3.98 8.23
C TYR A 120 -12.87 -5.48 8.29
N SER A 121 -11.79 -6.25 8.37
CA SER A 121 -11.84 -7.69 8.58
C SER A 121 -10.83 -8.08 9.66
N PHE A 122 -11.23 -9.03 10.49
CA PHE A 122 -10.39 -9.64 11.50
C PHE A 122 -10.68 -11.12 11.55
N GLN A 123 -9.63 -11.94 11.48
CA GLN A 123 -9.76 -13.38 11.45
C GLN A 123 -8.71 -13.99 12.38
N LEU A 124 -9.12 -15.01 13.13
CA LEU A 124 -8.22 -15.81 13.96
C LEU A 124 -8.24 -17.27 13.49
N PRO A 125 -7.52 -17.60 12.40
CA PRO A 125 -7.57 -18.93 11.78
C PRO A 125 -7.20 -20.09 12.70
N MET A 126 -6.41 -19.84 13.75
CA MET A 126 -6.06 -20.85 14.76
C MET A 126 -7.26 -21.40 15.54
N PHE A 127 -8.38 -20.68 15.54
CA PHE A 127 -9.63 -21.11 16.18
C PHE A 127 -10.65 -21.65 15.17
N SER A 128 -10.29 -21.76 13.89
CA SER A 128 -11.16 -22.35 12.87
C SER A 128 -11.52 -23.78 13.25
N GLY A 129 -12.82 -24.07 13.32
CA GLY A 129 -13.36 -25.36 13.78
C GLY A 129 -13.36 -25.58 15.30
N MET A 130 -12.90 -24.60 16.10
CA MET A 130 -13.03 -24.61 17.57
C MET A 130 -14.19 -23.74 18.06
N VAL A 131 -14.54 -22.71 17.29
CA VAL A 131 -15.65 -21.80 17.54
C VAL A 131 -16.46 -21.61 16.25
N ASP A 132 -17.73 -21.21 16.40
CA ASP A 132 -18.64 -21.03 15.25
C ASP A 132 -18.20 -19.87 14.35
N ASP A 133 -17.73 -18.76 14.93
CA ASP A 133 -17.21 -17.61 14.20
C ASP A 133 -15.87 -17.13 14.79
N PRO A 134 -14.73 -17.51 14.20
CA PRO A 134 -13.41 -17.05 14.63
C PRO A 134 -13.04 -15.69 14.01
N GLY A 135 -13.99 -14.97 13.41
CA GLY A 135 -13.75 -13.70 12.73
C GLY A 135 -14.71 -12.59 13.12
N TYR A 136 -14.50 -11.46 12.46
CA TYR A 136 -15.36 -10.28 12.52
C TYR A 136 -15.12 -9.45 11.25
N GLU A 137 -16.19 -9.01 10.61
CA GLU A 137 -16.16 -8.11 9.46
C GLU A 137 -17.11 -6.94 9.69
N SER A 138 -16.75 -5.76 9.19
CA SER A 138 -17.59 -4.56 9.27
C SER A 138 -17.25 -3.57 8.15
N ASP A 139 -18.28 -3.17 7.41
CA ASP A 139 -18.27 -2.06 6.45
C ASP A 139 -18.89 -0.77 7.04
N GLU A 140 -19.30 -0.81 8.32
CA GLU A 140 -19.89 0.33 8.98
C GLU A 140 -18.81 1.37 9.31
N SER A 141 -18.86 2.51 8.61
CA SER A 141 -17.95 3.62 8.88
C SER A 141 -17.98 4.03 10.37
N PRO A 142 -16.81 4.11 11.02
CA PRO A 142 -16.70 4.62 12.40
C PRO A 142 -16.97 6.13 12.48
N VAL A 143 -16.96 6.82 11.33
CA VAL A 143 -17.27 8.25 11.23
C VAL A 143 -18.75 8.43 10.88
N LYS A 144 -19.45 9.26 11.66
CA LYS A 144 -20.87 9.58 11.46
C LYS A 144 -21.04 10.95 10.78
N GLY A 145 -22.16 11.14 10.07
CA GLY A 145 -22.52 12.41 9.43
C GLY A 145 -21.87 12.65 8.06
N VAL A 146 -21.25 11.63 7.50
CA VAL A 146 -20.66 11.61 6.15
C VAL A 146 -21.12 10.35 5.44
N ASP A 147 -21.35 10.45 4.14
CA ASP A 147 -21.78 9.30 3.35
C ASP A 147 -20.67 8.25 3.31
N SER A 148 -21.01 7.03 3.72
CA SER A 148 -20.13 5.87 3.62
C SER A 148 -20.37 5.15 2.29
N ARG A 149 -19.28 4.65 1.69
CA ARG A 149 -19.30 3.85 0.48
C ARG A 149 -18.74 2.48 0.81
N SER A 150 -19.51 1.46 0.46
CA SER A 150 -19.08 0.07 0.55
C SER A 150 -18.23 -0.31 -0.64
N CYS A 151 -17.42 -1.32 -0.38
CA CYS A 151 -16.49 -2.03 -1.22
C CYS A 151 -16.83 -3.51 -1.07
#